data_AF-A0A843FWL6-F1
#
_entry.id   AF-A0A843FWL6-F1
#
_cell.length_a   1.000
_cell.length_b   1.000
_cell.length_c   1.000
_cell.angle_alpha   90.00
_cell.angle_beta   90.00
_cell.angle_gamma   90.00
#
_symmetry.space_group_name_H-M   'P 1'
#
loop_
_entity.id
_entity.type
_entity.pdbx_description
1 polymer ?
#
loop_
_entity_poly.entity_id
_entity_poly.type
_entity_poly.pdbx_seq_one_letter_code
_entity_poly.pdbx_strand_id
1 'polypeptide(L)'
;VELENDGIIPEYTVCGHNSATLRESLLDKAFEMAEKYVAASKTHYDPGIVGPFCLQTCVDKDLHFYIYDVAPRIGGGTNVHMDVGHPYGNSLYRTNMSTGRRLARMVREGIEQDRLEEIVS
;
A
#
# COMPACT_ATOMS: atom_id res chain seq x y z
N VAL A 1 2.70 26.20 -18.91
CA VAL A 1 2.61 25.30 -20.11
C VAL A 1 1.39 25.76 -20.90
N GLU A 2 1.39 25.78 -22.24
CA GLU A 2 0.33 26.41 -23.08
C GLU A 2 -1.12 26.17 -22.61
N LEU A 3 -1.40 25.01 -22.02
CA LEU A 3 -2.68 24.61 -21.43
C LEU A 3 -3.25 25.54 -20.34
N GLU A 4 -2.40 26.18 -19.51
CA GLU A 4 -2.87 27.10 -18.45
C GLU A 4 -3.41 28.41 -19.04
N ASN A 5 -2.88 28.85 -20.18
CA ASN A 5 -3.32 30.08 -20.85
C ASN A 5 -4.67 29.89 -21.55
N ASP A 6 -5.06 28.65 -21.84
CA ASP A 6 -6.33 28.28 -22.46
C ASP A 6 -7.45 28.00 -21.44
N GLY A 7 -7.17 28.16 -20.14
CA GLY A 7 -8.15 27.91 -19.06
C GLY A 7 -8.46 26.43 -18.84
N ILE A 8 -7.65 25.51 -19.39
CA ILE A 8 -7.83 24.07 -19.26
C ILE A 8 -7.12 23.59 -17.99
N ILE A 9 -7.91 23.25 -16.96
CA ILE A 9 -7.39 22.69 -15.71
C ILE A 9 -7.17 21.18 -15.91
N PRO A 10 -5.97 20.64 -15.64
CA PRO A 10 -5.72 19.20 -15.74
C PRO A 10 -6.61 18.40 -14.78
N GLU A 11 -7.26 17.36 -15.29
CA GLU A 11 -7.95 16.37 -14.48
C GLU A 11 -6.99 15.25 -14.06
N TYR A 12 -7.09 14.82 -12.81
CA TYR A 12 -6.27 13.74 -12.24
C TYR A 12 -7.11 12.46 -12.07
N THR A 13 -7.97 12.18 -13.06
CA THR A 13 -8.78 10.97 -13.09
C THR A 13 -7.89 9.73 -13.21
N VAL A 14 -7.99 8.82 -12.25
CA VAL A 14 -7.20 7.58 -12.24
C VAL A 14 -7.71 6.63 -13.33
N CYS A 15 -6.92 6.45 -14.38
CA CYS A 15 -7.26 5.55 -15.50
C CYS A 15 -6.51 4.21 -15.46
N GLY A 16 -5.50 4.09 -14.60
CA GLY A 16 -4.66 2.90 -14.53
C GLY A 16 -3.53 3.03 -13.52
N HIS A 17 -2.73 1.97 -13.41
CA HIS A 17 -1.58 1.90 -12.51
C HIS A 17 -0.41 1.28 -13.25
N ASN A 18 0.81 1.52 -12.77
CA ASN A 18 2.02 0.89 -13.26
C ASN A 18 2.86 0.37 -12.10
N SER A 19 3.71 -0.61 -12.37
CA SER A 19 4.66 -1.16 -11.42
C SER A 19 5.89 -0.27 -11.32
N ALA A 20 6.38 -0.08 -10.09
CA ALA A 20 7.66 0.56 -9.83
C ALA A 20 8.31 -0.09 -8.61
N THR A 21 9.63 -0.04 -8.55
CA THR A 21 10.39 -0.31 -7.32
C THR A 21 10.96 0.99 -6.80
N LEU A 22 11.09 1.11 -5.49
CA LEU A 22 11.78 2.22 -4.87
C LEU A 22 13.29 2.02 -4.95
N ARG A 23 14.04 3.13 -5.01
CA ARG A 23 15.47 3.12 -4.68
C ARG A 23 15.63 2.47 -3.30
N GLU A 24 16.54 1.50 -3.19
CA GLU A 24 16.70 0.68 -1.99
C GLU A 24 16.90 1.51 -0.71
N SER A 25 17.67 2.59 -0.77
CA SER A 25 17.92 3.50 0.36
C SER A 25 16.67 4.25 0.88
N LEU A 26 15.52 4.13 0.20
CA LEU A 26 14.24 4.70 0.64
C LEU A 26 13.36 3.69 1.37
N LEU A 27 13.69 2.40 1.33
CA LEU A 27 12.87 1.35 1.93
C LEU A 27 12.77 1.53 3.44
N ASP A 28 13.86 1.84 4.13
CA ASP A 28 13.86 2.07 5.58
C ASP A 28 12.89 3.19 5.97
N LYS A 29 12.89 4.30 5.23
CA LYS A 29 11.96 5.42 5.44
C LYS A 29 10.50 5.01 5.18
N ALA A 30 10.25 4.17 4.18
CA ALA A 30 8.91 3.68 3.86
C ALA A 30 8.38 2.74 4.97
N PHE A 31 9.23 1.86 5.51
CA PHE A 31 8.88 1.01 6.65
C PHE A 31 8.61 1.83 7.91
N GLU A 32 9.49 2.77 8.25
CA GLU A 32 9.31 3.64 9.43
C GLU A 32 8.00 4.43 9.35
N MET A 33 7.66 4.96 8.18
CA MET A 33 6.40 5.66 7.94
C MET A 33 5.18 4.73 8.11
N ALA A 34 5.24 3.53 7.55
CA ALA A 34 4.19 2.53 7.68
C ALA A 34 3.97 2.10 9.13
N GLU A 35 5.05 1.88 9.90
CA GLU A 35 4.99 1.51 11.31
C GLU A 35 4.38 2.61 12.17
N LYS A 36 4.74 3.88 11.93
CA LYS A 36 4.12 5.04 12.59
C LYS A 36 2.61 5.10 12.32
N TYR A 37 2.20 4.86 11.08
CA TYR A 37 0.78 4.83 10.72
C TYR A 37 0.04 3.69 11.43
N VAL A 38 0.61 2.48 11.44
CA VAL A 38 0.02 1.33 12.15
C VAL A 38 -0.10 1.61 13.65
N ALA A 39 0.95 2.14 14.29
CA ALA A 39 0.95 2.49 15.72
C ALA A 39 -0.10 3.57 16.05
N ALA A 40 -0.17 4.63 15.22
CA ALA A 40 -1.17 5.68 15.36
C ALA A 40 -2.59 5.11 15.19
N SER A 41 -2.82 4.24 14.20
CA SER A 41 -4.13 3.63 13.99
C SER A 41 -4.58 2.85 15.21
N LYS A 42 -3.71 2.03 15.82
CA LYS A 42 -4.01 1.27 17.06
C LYS A 42 -4.30 2.19 18.25
N THR A 43 -3.65 3.35 18.32
CA THR A 43 -3.83 4.30 19.42
C THR A 43 -5.17 5.03 19.32
N HIS A 44 -5.59 5.38 18.10
CA HIS A 44 -6.75 6.25 17.87
C HIS A 44 -8.02 5.51 17.44
N TYR A 45 -7.89 4.31 16.90
CA TYR A 45 -8.98 3.52 16.32
C TYR A 45 -8.77 2.05 16.63
N ASP A 46 -9.51 1.48 17.59
CA ASP A 46 -9.49 0.04 17.85
C ASP A 46 -10.15 -0.74 16.68
N PRO A 47 -9.60 -1.88 16.20
CA PRO A 47 -8.38 -2.57 16.60
C PRO A 47 -7.08 -2.07 15.91
N GLY A 48 -7.20 -1.01 15.12
CA GLY A 48 -6.19 -0.46 14.25
C GLY A 48 -6.31 -1.00 12.84
N ILE A 49 -5.27 -0.79 12.03
CA ILE A 49 -5.22 -1.36 10.68
C ILE A 49 -4.98 -2.87 10.77
N VAL A 50 -5.93 -3.63 10.22
CA VAL A 50 -5.86 -5.08 10.02
C VAL A 50 -5.81 -5.36 8.52
N GLY A 51 -4.80 -6.10 8.08
CA GLY A 51 -4.61 -6.43 6.67
C GLY A 51 -3.96 -5.30 5.84
N PRO A 52 -4.24 -5.21 4.53
CA PRO A 52 -3.54 -4.29 3.64
C PRO A 52 -4.04 -2.85 3.78
N PHE A 53 -3.11 -1.91 3.67
CA PHE A 53 -3.36 -0.47 3.55
C PHE A 53 -2.39 0.13 2.53
N CYS A 54 -2.63 1.38 2.13
CA CYS A 54 -1.76 2.11 1.21
C CYS A 54 -1.56 3.54 1.72
N LEU A 55 -0.30 3.95 1.82
CA LEU A 55 0.09 5.36 1.97
C LEU A 55 0.46 5.88 0.59
N GLN A 56 -0.31 6.82 0.06
CA GLN A 56 -0.07 7.38 -1.26
C GLN A 56 0.87 8.57 -1.11
N THR A 57 2.07 8.41 -1.67
CA THR A 57 3.17 9.35 -1.43
C THR A 57 3.69 9.99 -2.70
N CYS A 58 4.22 11.20 -2.59
CA CYS A 58 5.20 11.75 -3.51
C CYS A 58 6.57 11.85 -2.82
N VAL A 59 7.64 11.81 -3.62
CA VAL A 59 9.02 11.95 -3.16
C VAL A 59 9.61 13.19 -3.81
N ASP A 60 10.12 14.13 -3.01
CA ASP A 60 10.76 15.33 -3.54
C ASP A 60 12.20 15.06 -4.05
N LYS A 61 12.83 16.10 -4.63
CA LYS A 61 14.21 16.02 -5.14
C LYS A 61 15.25 15.67 -4.07
N ASP A 62 14.93 15.93 -2.81
CA ASP A 62 15.81 15.71 -1.66
C ASP A 62 15.48 14.38 -0.94
N LEU A 63 14.62 13.55 -1.57
CA LEU A 63 14.23 12.22 -1.11
C LEU A 63 13.43 12.23 0.21
N HIS A 64 12.63 13.27 0.42
CA HIS A 64 11.60 13.30 1.46
C HIS A 64 10.27 12.79 0.93
N PHE A 65 9.61 11.96 1.73
CA PHE A 65 8.27 11.48 1.45
C PHE A 65 7.22 12.48 1.96
N TYR A 66 6.18 12.70 1.17
CA TYR A 66 4.97 13.39 1.58
C TYR A 66 3.78 12.51 1.26
N ILE A 67 2.92 12.29 2.26
CA ILE A 67 1.67 11.54 2.11
C ILE A 67 0.59 12.53 1.69
N TYR A 68 -0.08 12.27 0.57
CA TYR A 68 -1.20 13.11 0.11
C TYR A 68 -2.56 12.41 0.25
N ASP A 69 -2.58 11.08 0.36
CA ASP A 69 -3.80 10.30 0.57
C ASP A 69 -3.48 8.97 1.25
N VAL A 70 -4.49 8.36 1.89
CA VAL A 70 -4.38 7.10 2.61
C VAL A 70 -5.59 6.22 2.31
N ALA A 71 -5.32 5.00 1.86
CA ALA A 71 -6.35 3.96 1.77
C ALA A 71 -6.19 2.99 2.96
N PRO A 72 -7.11 2.97 3.95
CA PRO A 72 -7.09 2.03 5.07
C PRO A 72 -7.60 0.63 4.66
N ARG A 73 -7.33 0.23 3.42
CA ARG A 73 -7.72 -1.03 2.78
C ARG A 73 -6.80 -1.32 1.60
N ILE A 74 -7.05 -2.41 0.88
CA ILE A 74 -6.38 -2.71 -0.38
C ILE A 74 -6.54 -1.54 -1.37
N GLY A 75 -5.41 -1.04 -1.89
CA GLY A 75 -5.36 0.03 -2.89
C GLY A 75 -5.48 -0.51 -4.32
N GLY A 76 -6.06 0.29 -5.22
CA GLY A 76 -6.24 -0.08 -6.63
C GLY A 76 -4.93 -0.36 -7.38
N GLY A 77 -3.83 0.26 -6.95
CA GLY A 77 -2.49 0.04 -7.48
C GLY A 77 -2.00 -1.41 -7.37
N THR A 78 -2.55 -2.19 -6.44
CA THR A 78 -2.19 -3.61 -6.29
C THR A 78 -2.62 -4.46 -7.50
N ASN A 79 -3.51 -3.95 -8.36
CA ASN A 79 -4.01 -4.65 -9.54
C ASN A 79 -2.91 -4.98 -10.56
N VAL A 80 -1.84 -4.18 -10.63
CA VAL A 80 -0.70 -4.45 -11.54
C VAL A 80 0.12 -5.67 -11.12
N HIS A 81 -0.14 -6.22 -9.94
CA HIS A 81 0.57 -7.36 -9.37
C HIS A 81 -0.32 -8.58 -9.14
N MET A 82 -1.54 -8.61 -9.70
CA MET A 82 -2.49 -9.68 -9.40
C MET A 82 -1.98 -11.07 -9.78
N ASP A 83 -1.39 -11.21 -10.97
CA ASP A 83 -0.92 -12.49 -11.50
C ASP A 83 0.57 -12.75 -11.16
N VAL A 84 1.41 -11.74 -11.38
CA VAL A 84 2.86 -11.86 -11.23
C VAL A 84 3.37 -11.61 -9.81
N GLY A 85 2.57 -10.97 -8.95
CA GLY A 85 3.01 -10.48 -7.64
C GLY A 85 3.94 -9.26 -7.72
N HIS A 86 4.21 -8.65 -6.57
CA HIS A 86 5.16 -7.54 -6.47
C HIS A 86 6.57 -8.09 -6.13
N PRO A 87 7.68 -7.58 -6.71
CA PRO A 87 9.04 -8.00 -6.37
C PRO A 87 9.31 -8.20 -4.87
N TYR A 88 9.01 -7.22 -4.02
CA TYR A 88 9.11 -7.35 -2.56
C TYR A 88 8.34 -8.53 -1.96
N GLY A 89 7.06 -8.71 -2.34
CA GLY A 89 6.26 -9.84 -1.87
C GLY A 89 6.79 -11.17 -2.37
N ASN A 90 7.21 -11.22 -3.64
CA ASN A 90 7.77 -12.42 -4.25
C ASN A 90 9.07 -12.85 -3.58
N SER A 91 9.96 -11.90 -3.27
CA SER A 91 11.21 -12.17 -2.56
C SER A 91 10.96 -12.70 -1.15
N LEU A 92 10.02 -12.11 -0.41
CA LEU A 92 9.69 -12.54 0.96
C LEU A 92 9.05 -13.93 1.01
N TYR A 93 8.10 -14.20 0.12
CA TYR A 93 7.29 -15.42 0.16
C TYR A 93 7.72 -16.51 -0.83
N ARG A 94 8.72 -16.23 -1.67
CA ARG A 94 9.26 -17.14 -2.71
C ARG A 94 8.17 -17.69 -3.64
N THR A 95 7.19 -16.85 -3.99
CA THR A 95 6.09 -17.18 -4.89
C THR A 95 5.48 -15.89 -5.43
N ASN A 96 4.73 -15.94 -6.54
CA ASN A 96 3.96 -14.81 -7.04
C ASN A 96 2.92 -14.37 -6.01
N MET A 97 3.25 -13.36 -5.21
CA MET A 97 2.45 -12.90 -4.09
C MET A 97 1.80 -11.56 -4.42
N SER A 98 0.53 -11.61 -4.82
CA SER A 98 -0.34 -10.44 -4.89
C SER A 98 -0.88 -10.07 -3.51
N THR A 99 -1.34 -8.83 -3.33
CA THR A 99 -1.98 -8.40 -2.07
C THR A 99 -3.23 -9.22 -1.77
N GLY A 100 -4.02 -9.57 -2.79
CA GLY A 100 -5.18 -10.45 -2.64
C GLY A 100 -4.79 -11.85 -2.16
N ARG A 101 -3.72 -12.45 -2.74
CA ARG A 101 -3.18 -13.73 -2.29
C ARG A 101 -2.67 -13.66 -0.85
N ARG A 102 -2.01 -12.56 -0.46
CA ARG A 102 -1.54 -12.34 0.91
C ARG A 102 -2.69 -12.22 1.90
N LEU A 103 -3.77 -11.53 1.54
CA LEU A 103 -4.97 -11.42 2.37
C LEU A 103 -5.65 -12.78 2.54
N ALA A 104 -5.85 -13.54 1.47
CA ALA A 104 -6.41 -14.89 1.55
C ALA A 104 -5.56 -15.82 2.42
N ARG A 105 -4.22 -15.70 2.33
CA ARG A 105 -3.30 -16.40 3.22
C ARG A 105 -3.48 -16.01 4.69
N MET A 106 -3.67 -14.72 4.99
CA MET A 106 -3.96 -14.24 6.36
C MET A 106 -5.21 -14.90 6.94
N VAL A 107 -6.29 -14.95 6.16
CA VAL A 107 -7.56 -15.55 6.57
C VAL A 107 -7.38 -17.04 6.84
N ARG A 108 -6.69 -17.77 5.96
CA ARG A 108 -6.38 -19.19 6.17
C ARG A 108 -5.55 -19.41 7.43
N GLU A 109 -4.50 -18.62 7.64
CA GLU A 109 -3.66 -18.69 8.84
C GLU A 109 -4.46 -18.40 10.12
N GLY A 110 -5.38 -17.43 10.08
CA GLY A 110 -6.28 -17.13 11.21
C GLY A 110 -7.22 -18.30 11.54
N ILE A 111 -7.76 -18.98 10.53
CA ILE A 111 -8.58 -20.20 10.72
C ILE A 111 -7.73 -21.34 11.30
N GLU A 112 -6.55 -21.59 10.72
CA GLU A 112 -5.64 -22.66 11.16
C GLU A 112 -5.13 -22.46 12.60
N GLN A 113 -5.06 -21.22 13.06
CA GLN A 113 -4.61 -20.85 14.40
C GLN A 113 -5.75 -20.64 15.41
N ASP A 114 -7.02 -20.79 15.01
CA ASP A 114 -8.20 -20.47 15.83
C ASP A 114 -8.17 -19.01 16.35
N ARG A 115 -7.81 -18.08 15.46
CA ARG A 115 -7.67 -16.63 15.73
C ARG A 115 -8.40 -15.80 14.69
N LEU A 116 -9.47 -16.34 14.10
CA LEU A 116 -10.21 -15.65 13.04
C LEU A 116 -10.86 -14.37 13.58
N GLU A 117 -11.29 -14.35 14.85
CA GLU A 117 -11.89 -13.19 15.50
C GLU A 117 -10.96 -11.96 15.58
N GLU A 118 -9.65 -12.15 15.47
CA GLU A 118 -8.71 -11.02 15.48
C GLU A 118 -8.65 -10.26 14.15
N ILE A 119 -9.14 -10.87 13.06
CA ILE A 119 -8.98 -10.32 11.70
C ILE A 119 -10.30 -10.04 10.99
N VAL A 120 -11.43 -10.37 11.63
CA VAL A 120 -12.78 -10.05 11.15
C VAL A 120 -13.47 -9.17 12.17
N SER A 121 -14.33 -8.26 11.71
CA SER A 121 -15.07 -7.29 12.52
C SER A 121 -16.50 -7.17 12.03
#